data_AF-X1KDB7-F1
#
_entry.id   AF-X1KDB7-F1
#
_cell.length_a   1.000
_cell.length_b   1.000
_cell.length_c   1.000
_cell.angle_alpha   90.00
_cell.angle_beta   90.00
_cell.angle_gamma   90.00
#
_symmetry.space_group_name_H-M   'P 1'
#
loop_
_entity.id
_entity.type
_entity.pdbx_description
1 polymer ?
#
loop_
_entity_poly.entity_id
_entity_poly.type
_entity_poly.pdbx_seq_one_letter_code
_entity_poly.pdbx_strand_id
1 'polypeptide(L)'
;KGLVVHERYRYVELTPEGESVAEGVVHRHEALSCFFTEALDIDQETAEEDACKIEHVISPLSLERMIKFIEFIQACPLEEPNFPKRYKYYLEHGQLPEECLARGLEKEERRK
;
A
#
# COMPACT_ATOMS: atom_id res chain seq x y z
N LYS A 1 -0.28 -17.07 -22.66
CA LYS A 1 -0.33 -18.47 -23.17
C LYS A 1 1.01 -19.12 -22.85
N GLY A 2 1.05 -20.30 -22.22
CA GLY A 2 2.29 -21.00 -21.87
C GLY A 2 2.78 -20.85 -20.42
N LEU A 3 1.91 -20.50 -19.48
CA LEU A 3 2.26 -20.30 -18.05
C LEU A 3 2.02 -21.55 -17.19
N VAL A 4 1.47 -22.61 -17.78
CA VAL A 4 0.98 -23.79 -17.06
C VAL A 4 1.34 -25.04 -17.87
N VAL A 5 1.92 -26.03 -17.20
CA VAL A 5 2.13 -27.38 -17.71
C VAL A 5 1.00 -28.26 -17.17
N HIS A 6 0.28 -28.91 -18.08
CA HIS A 6 -0.85 -29.76 -17.73
C HIS A 6 -0.58 -31.20 -18.20
N GLU A 7 -0.21 -32.10 -17.28
CA GLU A 7 -0.21 -33.54 -17.55
C GLU A 7 -1.61 -34.12 -17.35
N ARG A 8 -2.09 -34.94 -18.30
CA ARG A 8 -3.38 -35.63 -18.15
C ARG A 8 -3.30 -36.56 -16.92
N TYR A 9 -4.16 -36.29 -15.93
CA TYR A 9 -4.28 -36.98 -14.64
C TYR A 9 -3.19 -36.70 -13.59
N ARG A 10 -2.52 -35.54 -13.65
CA ARG A 10 -1.66 -35.07 -12.55
C ARG A 10 -1.71 -33.55 -12.38
N TYR A 11 -1.10 -33.08 -11.29
CA TYR A 11 -1.10 -31.71 -10.79
C TYR A 11 -0.85 -30.65 -11.88
N VAL A 12 -1.49 -29.50 -11.72
CA VAL A 12 -1.26 -28.33 -12.55
C VAL A 12 0.00 -27.65 -12.02
N GLU A 13 1.08 -27.68 -12.79
CA GLU A 13 2.34 -27.04 -12.44
C GLU A 13 2.52 -25.76 -13.26
N LEU A 14 3.00 -24.69 -12.63
CA LEU A 14 3.36 -23.47 -13.34
C LEU A 14 4.66 -23.72 -14.12
N THR A 15 4.78 -23.14 -15.32
CA THR A 15 6.11 -23.05 -15.96
C THR A 15 6.95 -22.03 -15.20
N PRO A 16 8.29 -21.97 -15.39
CA PRO A 16 9.11 -20.91 -14.81
C PRO A 16 8.60 -19.49 -15.15
N GLU A 17 8.05 -19.29 -16.35
CA GLU A 17 7.39 -18.02 -16.69
C GLU A 17 6.07 -17.83 -15.93
N GLY A 18 5.31 -18.90 -15.70
CA GLY A 18 4.12 -18.92 -14.86
C GLY A 18 4.41 -18.60 -13.39
N GLU A 19 5.50 -19.12 -12.84
CA GLU A 19 5.95 -18.83 -11.47
C GLU A 19 6.28 -17.36 -11.31
N SER A 20 7.08 -16.79 -12.23
CA SER A 20 7.42 -15.37 -12.19
C SER A 20 6.18 -14.46 -12.27
N VAL A 21 5.19 -14.83 -13.07
CA VAL A 21 3.91 -14.09 -13.13
C VAL A 21 3.12 -14.24 -11.83
N ALA A 22 3.09 -15.43 -11.24
CA ALA A 22 2.40 -15.69 -9.97
C ALA A 22 3.04 -14.93 -8.80
N GLU A 23 4.37 -14.93 -8.71
CA GLU A 23 5.12 -14.13 -7.73
C GLU A 23 4.79 -12.64 -7.85
N GLY A 24 4.69 -12.13 -9.08
CA GLY A 24 4.29 -10.74 -9.33
C GLY A 24 2.84 -10.43 -8.94
N VAL A 25 1.94 -11.41 -8.93
CA VAL A 25 0.57 -11.25 -8.39
C VAL A 25 0.63 -11.19 -6.86
N VAL A 26 1.22 -12.20 -6.22
CA VAL A 26 1.34 -12.27 -4.76
C VAL A 26 2.01 -11.03 -4.17
N HIS A 27 3.10 -10.56 -4.78
CA HIS A 27 3.79 -9.36 -4.33
C HIS A 27 2.90 -8.10 -4.42
N ARG A 28 2.03 -8.01 -5.45
CA ARG A 28 1.08 -6.90 -5.58
C ARG A 28 0.01 -6.97 -4.49
N HIS A 29 -0.53 -8.16 -4.24
CA HIS A 29 -1.48 -8.42 -3.16
C HIS A 29 -0.94 -7.94 -1.81
N GLU A 30 0.22 -8.45 -1.41
CA GLU A 30 0.82 -8.18 -0.10
C GLU A 30 1.10 -6.69 0.10
N ALA A 31 1.61 -6.01 -0.93
CA ALA A 31 1.89 -4.60 -0.88
C ALA A 31 0.61 -3.75 -0.79
N LEU A 32 -0.47 -4.14 -1.46
CA LEU A 32 -1.77 -3.48 -1.37
C LEU A 32 -2.43 -3.72 -0.02
N SER A 33 -2.45 -4.96 0.47
CA SER A 33 -2.97 -5.30 1.80
C SER A 33 -2.26 -4.48 2.88
N CYS A 34 -0.92 -4.47 2.88
CA CYS A 34 -0.12 -3.70 3.82
C CYS A 34 -0.40 -2.19 3.73
N PHE A 35 -0.58 -1.66 2.52
CA PHE A 35 -0.95 -0.25 2.35
C PHE A 35 -2.31 0.06 2.99
N PHE A 36 -3.32 -0.76 2.72
CA PHE A 36 -4.66 -0.54 3.24
C PHE A 36 -4.71 -0.66 4.76
N THR A 37 -4.02 -1.62 5.35
CA THR A 37 -3.99 -1.78 6.81
C THR A 37 -3.13 -0.71 7.49
N GLU A 38 -1.87 -0.56 7.08
CA GLU A 38 -0.89 0.24 7.82
C GLU A 38 -0.99 1.74 7.53
N ALA A 39 -1.36 2.11 6.30
CA ALA A 39 -1.44 3.52 5.90
C ALA A 39 -2.86 4.08 5.97
N LEU A 40 -3.88 3.27 5.65
CA LEU A 40 -5.27 3.72 5.62
C LEU A 40 -6.12 3.28 6.82
N ASP A 41 -5.58 2.49 7.75
CA ASP A 41 -6.29 1.97 8.93
C ASP A 41 -7.58 1.20 8.56
N ILE A 42 -7.53 0.48 7.43
CA ILE A 42 -8.59 -0.42 6.96
C ILE A 42 -8.42 -1.78 7.67
N ASP A 43 -9.53 -2.42 8.03
CA ASP A 43 -9.48 -3.74 8.64
C ASP A 43 -8.92 -4.80 7.67
N GLN A 44 -8.34 -5.86 8.23
CA GLN A 44 -7.65 -6.89 7.43
C GLN A 44 -8.57 -7.54 6.39
N GLU A 45 -9.85 -7.80 6.71
CA GLU A 45 -10.75 -8.51 5.81
C GLU A 45 -11.04 -7.65 4.58
N THR A 46 -11.42 -6.40 4.78
CA THR A 46 -11.64 -5.44 3.69
C THR A 46 -10.35 -5.19 2.89
N ALA A 47 -9.21 -5.06 3.56
CA ALA A 47 -7.92 -4.84 2.92
C ALA A 47 -7.54 -5.98 1.96
N GLU A 48 -7.70 -7.23 2.40
CA GLU A 48 -7.43 -8.42 1.59
C GLU A 48 -8.38 -8.51 0.38
N GLU A 49 -9.67 -8.24 0.58
CA GLU A 49 -10.64 -8.26 -0.51
C GLU A 49 -10.34 -7.21 -1.58
N ASP A 50 -9.97 -6.00 -1.17
CA ASP A 50 -9.68 -4.91 -2.10
C ASP A 50 -8.31 -5.07 -2.76
N ALA A 51 -7.31 -5.60 -2.04
CA ALA A 51 -6.02 -5.97 -2.63
C ALA A 51 -6.20 -6.98 -3.76
N CYS A 52 -7.01 -8.02 -3.56
CA CYS A 52 -7.34 -9.04 -4.56
C CYS A 52 -8.00 -8.45 -5.82
N LYS A 53 -8.86 -7.44 -5.67
CA LYS A 53 -9.49 -6.75 -6.82
C LYS A 53 -8.50 -5.88 -7.58
N ILE A 54 -7.63 -5.17 -6.86
CA ILE A 54 -6.76 -4.14 -7.43
C ILE A 54 -5.47 -4.72 -7.99
N GLU A 55 -4.95 -5.81 -7.42
CA GLU A 55 -3.68 -6.41 -7.82
C GLU A 55 -3.64 -6.74 -9.30
N HIS A 56 -4.76 -7.16 -9.89
CA HIS A 56 -4.83 -7.57 -11.29
C HIS A 56 -4.78 -6.40 -12.29
N VAL A 57 -5.08 -5.17 -11.84
CA VAL A 57 -5.25 -4.00 -12.71
C VAL A 57 -4.24 -2.89 -12.44
N ILE A 58 -3.60 -2.86 -11.26
CA ILE A 58 -2.63 -1.83 -10.92
C ILE A 58 -1.38 -1.93 -11.80
N SER A 59 -0.89 -0.77 -12.27
CA SER A 59 0.34 -0.73 -13.05
C SER A 59 1.57 -0.99 -12.16
N PRO A 60 2.62 -1.66 -12.66
CA PRO A 60 3.85 -1.90 -11.88
C PRO A 60 4.47 -0.62 -11.32
N LEU A 61 4.49 0.46 -12.12
CA LEU A 61 5.04 1.75 -11.71
C LEU A 61 4.24 2.38 -10.56
N SER A 62 2.91 2.27 -10.60
CA SER A 62 2.05 2.79 -9.54
C SER A 62 2.30 2.05 -8.24
N LEU A 63 2.38 0.73 -8.29
CA LEU A 63 2.65 -0.07 -7.09
C LEU A 63 4.03 0.24 -6.51
N GLU A 64 5.07 0.26 -7.35
CA GLU A 64 6.43 0.55 -6.90
C GLU A 64 6.51 1.90 -6.17
N ARG A 65 5.85 2.93 -6.73
CA ARG A 65 5.80 4.26 -6.10
C ARG A 65 5.00 4.26 -4.81
N MET A 66 3.94 3.46 -4.72
CA MET A 66 3.16 3.31 -3.49
C MET A 66 4.00 2.68 -2.39
N ILE A 67 4.70 1.57 -2.67
CA ILE A 67 5.60 0.91 -1.72
C ILE A 67 6.69 1.87 -1.23
N LYS A 68 7.39 2.53 -2.16
CA LYS A 68 8.45 3.51 -1.82
C LYS A 68 7.92 4.67 -0.98
N PHE A 69 6.68 5.08 -1.22
CA PHE A 69 6.05 6.13 -0.42
C PHE A 69 5.78 5.65 1.01
N ILE A 70 5.29 4.42 1.20
CA ILE A 70 5.09 3.81 2.52
C ILE A 70 6.43 3.69 3.28
N GLU A 71 7.46 3.17 2.62
CA GLU A 71 8.81 3.08 3.18
C GLU A 71 9.33 4.45 3.58
N PHE A 72 9.12 5.47 2.74
CA PHE A 72 9.52 6.83 3.02
C PHE A 72 8.80 7.40 4.26
N ILE A 73 7.48 7.26 4.37
CA ILE A 73 6.73 7.80 5.52
C ILE A 73 7.06 7.06 6.83
N GLN A 74 7.43 5.78 6.76
CA GLN A 74 7.85 4.98 7.93
C GLN A 74 9.30 5.29 8.34
N ALA A 75 10.20 5.49 7.38
CA ALA A 75 11.62 5.70 7.63
C ALA A 75 11.97 7.15 8.01
N CYS A 76 11.13 8.14 7.68
CA CYS A 76 11.45 9.55 7.91
C CYS A 76 11.28 9.96 9.40
N PRO A 77 12.35 10.33 10.11
CA PRO A 77 12.30 10.74 11.50
C PRO A 77 11.98 12.25 11.57
N LEU A 78 10.76 12.63 11.22
CA LEU A 78 10.30 14.03 11.32
C LEU A 78 9.87 14.36 12.75
N GLU A 79 10.82 14.49 13.68
CA GLU A 79 10.77 14.96 15.09
C GLU A 79 9.60 14.54 16.03
N GLU A 80 8.42 14.22 15.54
CA GLU A 80 7.49 13.25 16.09
C GLU A 80 6.90 12.41 14.94
N PRO A 81 7.23 11.11 14.88
CA PRO A 81 6.75 10.23 13.83
C PRO A 81 5.28 9.98 14.11
N ASN A 82 4.41 10.25 13.14
CA ASN A 82 3.43 9.27 12.66
C ASN A 82 2.34 9.97 11.86
N PHE A 83 2.55 10.04 10.54
CA PHE A 83 1.42 10.17 9.63
C PHE A 83 0.30 9.15 9.97
N PRO A 84 0.60 7.87 10.29
CA PRO A 84 -0.44 6.91 10.70
C PRO A 84 -1.24 7.33 11.94
N LYS A 85 -0.59 7.74 13.03
CA LYS A 85 -1.26 8.22 14.25
C LYS A 85 -2.11 9.47 14.01
N ARG A 86 -1.59 10.45 13.27
CA ARG A 86 -2.34 11.67 12.94
C ARG A 86 -3.53 11.37 12.04
N TYR A 87 -3.37 10.45 11.10
CA TYR A 87 -4.45 9.98 10.25
C TYR A 87 -5.51 9.23 11.04
N LYS A 88 -5.10 8.34 11.96
CA LYS A 88 -6.01 7.66 12.89
C LYS A 88 -6.80 8.64 13.75
N TYR A 89 -6.14 9.66 14.33
CA TYR A 89 -6.83 10.73 15.05
C TYR A 89 -7.89 11.41 14.18
N TYR A 90 -7.54 11.75 12.93
CA TYR A 90 -8.46 12.38 12.00
C TYR A 90 -9.68 11.49 11.68
N LEU A 91 -9.49 10.18 11.50
CA LEU A 91 -10.58 9.23 11.30
C LEU A 91 -11.53 9.17 12.50
N GLU A 92 -10.99 9.21 13.72
CA GLU A 92 -11.78 9.12 14.96
C GLU A 92 -12.53 10.43 15.29
N HIS A 93 -11.92 11.59 15.01
CA HIS A 93 -12.42 12.89 15.49
C HIS A 93 -12.99 13.78 14.38
N GLY A 94 -12.71 13.48 13.11
CA GLY A 94 -13.09 14.29 11.95
C GLY A 94 -12.39 15.65 11.88
N GLN A 95 -11.35 15.88 12.68
CA GLN A 95 -10.60 17.12 12.77
C GLN A 95 -9.11 16.86 12.63
N LEU A 96 -8.38 17.82 12.04
CA LEU A 96 -6.93 17.74 11.95
C LEU A 96 -6.32 18.00 13.34
N PRO A 97 -5.28 17.25 13.75
CA PRO A 97 -4.51 17.57 14.96
C PRO A 97 -3.96 19.01 14.89
N GLU A 98 -3.91 19.71 16.03
CA GLU A 98 -3.41 21.11 16.08
C GLU A 98 -2.00 21.27 15.51
N GLU A 99 -1.13 20.28 15.70
CA GLU A 99 0.21 20.20 15.13
C GLU A 99 0.23 20.27 13.59
N CYS A 100 -0.80 19.75 12.92
CA CYS A 100 -0.96 19.83 11.48
C CYS A 100 -1.34 21.25 11.03
N LEU A 101 -2.11 21.97 11.84
CA LEU A 101 -2.54 23.34 11.56
C LEU A 101 -1.40 24.35 11.74
N ALA A 102 -0.54 24.15 12.74
CA ALA A 102 0.64 25.00 13.00
C ALA A 102 1.60 25.06 11.79
N ARG A 103 1.80 23.93 11.08
CA ARG A 103 2.63 23.86 9.86
C ARG A 103 2.06 24.63 8.66
N GLY A 104 0.76 24.92 8.65
CA GLY A 104 0.12 25.73 7.61
C GLY A 104 0.44 27.21 7.75
N LEU A 105 0.49 27.70 8.99
CA LEU A 105 0.70 29.11 9.31
C LEU A 105 2.15 29.56 9.08
N GLU A 106 3.13 28.71 9.43
CA GLU A 106 4.56 29.01 9.17
C GLU A 106 4.88 29.12 7.67
N LYS A 107 4.11 28.44 6.80
CA LYS A 107 4.27 28.53 5.34
C LYS A 107 3.65 29.81 4.76
N GLU A 108 2.64 30.38 5.39
CA GLU A 108 2.06 31.67 4.97
C GLU A 108 2.92 32.86 5.41
N GLU A 109 3.55 32.79 6.59
CA GLU A 109 4.46 33.85 7.06
C GLU A 109 5.77 33.91 6.26
N ARG A 110 6.31 32.79 5.78
CA ARG A 110 7.48 32.78 4.87
C ARG A 110 7.20 33.22 3.43
N ARG A 111 5.92 33.44 3.08
CA ARG A 111 5.48 33.92 1.75
C ARG A 111 5.10 35.41 1.74
N LYS A 112 5.15 36.09 2.88
CA LYS A 112 5.07 37.55 2.99
C LYS A 112 6.46 38.14 3.10
#